data_AF-A0A317G8R2-F1
#
_entry.id   AF-A0A317G8R2-F1
#
_cell.length_a   1.000
_cell.length_b   1.000
_cell.length_c   1.000
_cell.angle_alpha   90.00
_cell.angle_beta   90.00
_cell.angle_gamma   90.00
#
_symmetry.space_group_name_H-M   'P 1'
#
loop_
_entity.id
_entity.type
_entity.pdbx_description
1 polymer ?
#
loop_
_entity_poly.entity_id
_entity_poly.type
_entity_poly.pdbx_seq_one_letter_code
_entity_poly.pdbx_strand_id
1 'polypeptide(L)'
;MPATDKKVIIFGAGMHGQQTLKMLGYEKVAYFLDNNAAKYGTFCNGKEIVGFDKIEANKDKYHFVIVSQYISSMKQDLAAHGISDFEVFRNYLFSYYETPELVFNPIVLIDITNACTERCSNCTRFCGNHKKPFFMDFETFKRAVDSMEGFPGLVALIGGEPTLHPEFERFMEYLQTRYPRQDRQKR
;
A
#
# COMPACT_ATOMS: atom_id res chain seq x y z
N MET A 1 -14.01 4.82 10.89
CA MET A 1 -15.05 3.98 10.28
C MET A 1 -16.16 4.89 9.79
N PRO A 2 -16.76 4.66 8.62
CA PRO A 2 -17.80 5.53 8.12
C PRO A 2 -19.01 5.43 9.05
N ALA A 3 -19.38 6.56 9.64
CA ALA A 3 -20.53 6.76 10.51
C ALA A 3 -21.81 6.82 9.66
N THR A 4 -22.01 5.78 8.83
CA THR A 4 -23.15 5.65 7.94
C THR A 4 -23.97 4.43 8.33
N ASP A 5 -25.28 4.61 8.34
CA ASP A 5 -26.26 3.53 8.51
C ASP A 5 -26.43 2.69 7.24
N LYS A 6 -25.82 3.11 6.12
CA LYS A 6 -25.81 2.35 4.87
C LYS A 6 -25.02 1.05 5.01
N LYS A 7 -25.48 0.01 4.32
CA LYS A 7 -24.66 -1.20 4.12
C LYS A 7 -23.45 -0.85 3.25
N VAL A 8 -22.36 -1.59 3.44
CA VAL A 8 -21.10 -1.35 2.73
C VAL A 8 -20.96 -2.31 1.54
N ILE A 9 -20.47 -1.80 0.42
CA ILE A 9 -19.94 -2.60 -0.69
C ILE A 9 -18.43 -2.43 -0.71
N ILE A 10 -17.70 -3.54 -0.67
CA ILE A 10 -16.24 -3.55 -0.74
C ILE A 10 -15.84 -3.74 -2.20
N PHE A 11 -15.13 -2.78 -2.80
CA PHE A 11 -14.62 -2.88 -4.17
C PHE A 11 -13.26 -3.59 -4.18
N GLY A 12 -13.31 -4.87 -4.53
CA GLY A 12 -12.19 -5.81 -4.64
C GLY A 12 -12.39 -7.04 -3.76
N ALA A 13 -12.61 -8.22 -4.36
CA ALA A 13 -12.81 -9.49 -3.64
C ALA A 13 -11.50 -10.25 -3.34
N GLY A 14 -10.35 -9.56 -3.39
CA GLY A 14 -9.03 -10.13 -3.09
C GLY A 14 -8.74 -10.23 -1.58
N MET A 15 -7.49 -10.54 -1.23
CA MET A 15 -7.03 -10.65 0.17
C MET A 15 -7.44 -9.43 1.02
N HIS A 16 -7.24 -8.22 0.51
CA HIS A 16 -7.58 -6.97 1.21
C HIS A 16 -9.07 -6.79 1.44
N GLY A 17 -9.89 -7.20 0.46
CA GLY A 17 -11.34 -7.21 0.63
C GLY A 17 -11.79 -8.16 1.71
N GLN A 18 -11.19 -9.35 1.77
CA GLN A 18 -11.48 -10.34 2.80
C GLN A 18 -11.10 -9.85 4.20
N GLN A 19 -9.94 -9.20 4.34
CA GLN A 19 -9.53 -8.57 5.61
C GLN A 19 -10.48 -7.43 6.00
N THR A 20 -10.85 -6.58 5.04
CA THR A 20 -11.77 -5.46 5.27
C THR A 20 -13.16 -5.95 5.69
N LEU A 21 -13.64 -7.06 5.11
CA LEU A 21 -14.88 -7.71 5.54
C LEU A 21 -14.84 -8.12 7.01
N LYS A 22 -13.74 -8.75 7.46
CA LYS A 22 -13.57 -9.13 8.88
C LYS A 22 -13.58 -7.90 9.79
N MET A 23 -12.93 -6.80 9.39
CA MET A 23 -12.86 -5.56 10.16
C MET A 23 -14.21 -4.83 10.23
N LEU A 24 -14.96 -4.77 9.13
CA LEU A 24 -16.26 -4.08 9.07
C LEU A 24 -17.39 -4.91 9.69
N GLY A 25 -17.21 -6.23 9.78
CA GLY A 25 -18.22 -7.17 10.24
C GLY A 25 -19.12 -7.63 9.09
N TYR A 26 -19.45 -8.92 9.12
CA TYR A 26 -20.23 -9.58 8.07
C TYR A 26 -21.60 -8.94 7.87
N GLU A 27 -22.29 -8.52 8.93
CA GLU A 27 -23.62 -7.93 8.80
C GLU A 27 -23.63 -6.58 8.06
N LYS A 28 -22.55 -5.80 8.19
CA LYS A 28 -22.46 -4.46 7.59
C LYS A 28 -22.19 -4.53 6.09
N VAL A 29 -21.51 -5.57 5.62
CA VAL A 29 -21.14 -5.73 4.20
C VAL A 29 -22.24 -6.44 3.42
N ALA A 30 -22.72 -5.81 2.34
CA ALA A 30 -23.70 -6.39 1.44
C ALA A 30 -23.04 -7.32 0.42
N TYR A 31 -22.06 -6.79 -0.34
CA TYR A 31 -21.44 -7.45 -1.48
C TYR A 31 -19.95 -7.12 -1.58
N PHE A 32 -19.23 -7.97 -2.32
CA PHE A 32 -18.01 -7.55 -3.00
C PHE A 32 -18.35 -7.09 -4.41
N LEU A 33 -17.82 -5.94 -4.82
CA LEU A 33 -17.79 -5.49 -6.21
C LEU A 33 -16.43 -5.86 -6.80
N ASP A 34 -16.40 -6.45 -8.00
CA ASP A 34 -15.16 -6.80 -8.70
C ASP A 34 -15.36 -6.52 -10.19
N ASN A 35 -14.30 -6.22 -10.94
CA ASN A 35 -14.39 -5.99 -12.38
C ASN A 35 -14.25 -7.30 -13.19
N ASN A 36 -13.82 -8.39 -12.54
CA ASN A 36 -13.67 -9.68 -13.19
C ASN A 36 -15.02 -10.41 -13.26
N ALA A 37 -15.66 -10.36 -14.43
CA ALA A 37 -16.95 -11.02 -14.71
C ALA A 37 -16.94 -12.54 -14.43
N ALA A 38 -15.79 -13.20 -14.50
CA ALA A 38 -15.69 -14.64 -14.17
C ALA A 38 -15.99 -14.94 -12.68
N LYS A 39 -15.99 -13.92 -11.82
CA LYS A 39 -16.33 -14.06 -10.40
C LYS A 39 -17.80 -13.76 -10.09
N TYR A 40 -18.57 -13.23 -11.03
CA TYR A 40 -19.93 -12.78 -10.73
C TYR A 40 -20.83 -13.95 -10.31
N GLY A 41 -21.61 -13.75 -9.25
CA GLY A 41 -22.46 -14.79 -8.66
C GLY A 41 -21.70 -15.82 -7.83
N THR A 42 -20.37 -15.76 -7.76
CA THR A 42 -19.58 -16.56 -6.81
C THR A 42 -19.52 -15.88 -5.45
N PHE A 43 -19.00 -16.58 -4.44
CA PHE A 43 -18.97 -16.11 -3.06
C PHE A 43 -17.54 -16.08 -2.50
N CYS A 44 -17.24 -15.04 -1.75
CA CYS A 44 -16.02 -14.91 -0.97
C CYS A 44 -16.39 -14.68 0.50
N ASN A 45 -16.00 -15.59 1.39
CA ASN A 45 -16.35 -15.53 2.82
C ASN A 45 -17.85 -15.28 3.06
N GLY A 46 -18.71 -15.96 2.29
CA GLY A 46 -20.18 -15.84 2.40
C GLY A 46 -20.77 -14.54 1.83
N LYS A 47 -19.97 -13.66 1.22
CA LYS A 47 -20.45 -12.48 0.49
C LYS A 47 -20.37 -12.71 -1.00
N GLU A 48 -21.47 -12.43 -1.68
CA GLU A 48 -21.55 -12.56 -3.12
C GLU A 48 -20.65 -11.51 -3.80
N ILE A 49 -19.98 -11.93 -4.87
CA ILE A 49 -19.22 -11.06 -5.76
C ILE A 49 -20.13 -10.66 -6.93
N VAL A 50 -20.30 -9.36 -7.12
CA VAL A 50 -21.22 -8.78 -8.10
C VAL A 50 -20.52 -7.81 -9.04
N GLY A 51 -21.10 -7.60 -10.21
CA GLY A 51 -20.79 -6.48 -11.10
C GLY A 51 -21.66 -5.25 -10.80
N PHE A 52 -21.41 -4.17 -11.53
CA PHE A 52 -22.17 -2.92 -11.41
C PHE A 52 -23.65 -3.08 -11.76
N ASP A 53 -23.96 -3.93 -12.74
CA ASP A 53 -25.31 -4.26 -13.23
C ASP A 53 -26.28 -4.63 -12.10
N LYS A 54 -25.79 -5.37 -11.09
CA LYS A 54 -26.61 -5.83 -9.96
C LYS A 54 -26.91 -4.75 -8.93
N ILE A 55 -26.06 -3.73 -8.82
CA ILE A 55 -26.13 -2.72 -7.76
C ILE A 55 -26.61 -1.36 -8.26
N GLU A 56 -26.56 -1.11 -9.57
CA GLU A 56 -26.80 0.21 -10.17
C GLU A 56 -28.18 0.79 -9.81
N ALA A 57 -29.23 -0.03 -9.84
CA ALA A 57 -30.60 0.38 -9.50
C ALA A 57 -30.79 0.77 -8.02
N ASN A 58 -29.85 0.42 -7.14
CA ASN A 58 -29.95 0.60 -5.70
C ASN A 58 -28.68 1.20 -5.08
N LYS A 59 -27.77 1.75 -5.91
CA LYS A 59 -26.43 2.20 -5.50
C LYS A 59 -26.44 3.17 -4.33
N ASP A 60 -27.46 4.03 -4.25
CA ASP A 60 -27.59 5.05 -3.19
C ASP A 60 -27.82 4.46 -1.78
N LYS A 61 -28.26 3.19 -1.69
CA LYS A 61 -28.43 2.47 -0.41
C LYS A 61 -27.11 2.02 0.21
N TYR A 62 -26.01 2.11 -0.54
CA TYR A 62 -24.72 1.59 -0.14
C TYR A 62 -23.67 2.70 0.00
N HIS A 63 -22.71 2.45 0.88
CA HIS A 63 -21.44 3.18 0.92
C HIS A 63 -20.35 2.29 0.33
N PHE A 64 -19.53 2.83 -0.57
CA PHE A 64 -18.52 2.05 -1.28
C PHE A 64 -17.14 2.21 -0.63
N VAL A 65 -16.42 1.11 -0.48
CA VAL A 65 -15.08 1.11 0.10
C VAL A 65 -14.10 0.51 -0.89
N ILE A 66 -13.16 1.31 -1.39
CA ILE A 66 -12.08 0.83 -2.28
C ILE A 66 -10.94 0.27 -1.42
N VAL A 67 -10.54 -0.98 -1.71
CA VAL A 67 -9.53 -1.75 -0.96
C VAL A 67 -8.45 -2.34 -1.88
N SER A 68 -8.01 -1.55 -2.87
CA SER A 68 -7.10 -1.98 -3.93
C SER A 68 -5.96 -1.01 -4.14
N GLN A 69 -4.86 -1.50 -4.73
CA GLN A 69 -3.79 -0.66 -5.29
C GLN A 69 -4.24 0.09 -6.56
N TYR A 70 -5.25 -0.41 -7.27
CA TYR A 70 -5.80 0.18 -8.50
C TYR A 70 -6.83 1.29 -8.20
N ILE A 71 -6.50 2.21 -7.28
CA ILE A 71 -7.44 3.23 -6.78
C ILE A 71 -7.96 4.13 -7.91
N SER A 72 -7.07 4.56 -8.80
CA SER A 72 -7.43 5.53 -9.85
C SER A 72 -8.45 4.96 -10.84
N SER A 73 -8.26 3.72 -11.31
CA SER A 73 -9.21 3.07 -12.22
C SER A 73 -10.54 2.79 -11.51
N MET A 74 -10.51 2.29 -10.27
CA MET A 74 -11.74 2.03 -9.51
C MET A 74 -12.55 3.30 -9.24
N LYS A 75 -11.88 4.44 -8.98
CA LYS A 75 -12.57 5.74 -8.87
C LYS A 75 -13.26 6.14 -10.19
N GLN A 76 -12.60 5.89 -11.33
CA GLN A 76 -13.19 6.15 -12.65
C GLN A 76 -14.39 5.24 -12.90
N ASP A 77 -14.29 3.96 -12.55
CA ASP A 77 -15.39 3.00 -12.69
C ASP A 77 -16.61 3.41 -11.85
N LEU A 78 -16.40 3.78 -10.57
CA LEU A 78 -17.46 4.29 -9.70
C LEU A 78 -18.10 5.56 -10.28
N ALA A 79 -17.29 6.51 -10.75
CA ALA A 79 -17.78 7.76 -11.34
C ALA A 79 -18.59 7.52 -12.63
N ALA A 80 -18.15 6.59 -13.49
CA ALA A 80 -18.87 6.22 -14.71
C ALA A 80 -20.27 5.66 -14.42
N HIS A 81 -20.45 5.00 -13.28
CA HIS A 81 -21.75 4.51 -12.79
C HIS A 81 -22.46 5.51 -11.88
N GLY A 82 -22.00 6.77 -11.82
CA GLY A 82 -22.61 7.83 -11.03
C GLY A 82 -22.57 7.59 -9.52
N ILE A 83 -21.52 6.93 -9.02
CA ILE A 83 -21.30 6.68 -7.60
C ILE A 83 -20.24 7.64 -7.07
N SER A 84 -20.63 8.52 -6.16
CA SER A 84 -19.73 9.47 -5.48
C SER A 84 -19.57 9.23 -3.98
N ASP A 85 -20.45 8.42 -3.37
CA ASP A 85 -20.40 8.06 -1.94
C ASP A 85 -19.45 6.87 -1.73
N PHE A 86 -18.16 7.17 -1.69
CA PHE A 86 -17.12 6.18 -1.45
C PHE A 86 -15.99 6.70 -0.57
N GLU A 87 -15.33 5.80 0.14
CA GLU A 87 -14.05 6.05 0.79
C GLU A 87 -12.97 5.11 0.24
N VAL A 88 -11.72 5.59 0.27
CA VAL A 88 -10.56 4.74 -0.04
C VAL A 88 -9.98 4.28 1.29
N PHE A 89 -10.16 3.00 1.61
CA PHE A 89 -9.65 2.45 2.85
C PHE A 89 -8.19 2.07 2.66
N ARG A 90 -7.28 2.93 3.13
CA ARG A 90 -5.86 2.64 3.29
C ARG A 90 -5.60 2.23 4.74
N ASN A 91 -5.77 0.96 5.06
CA ASN A 91 -5.30 0.44 6.34
C ASN A 91 -3.76 0.49 6.37
N TYR A 92 -3.18 0.96 7.48
CA TYR A 92 -1.74 0.88 7.70
C TYR A 92 -1.28 -0.58 7.85
N LEU A 93 -2.17 -1.52 8.22
CA LEU A 93 -1.89 -2.95 8.08
C LEU A 93 -1.73 -3.40 6.62
N PHE A 94 -2.10 -2.62 5.60
CA PHE A 94 -1.76 -2.97 4.21
C PHE A 94 -0.27 -2.76 3.90
N SER A 95 0.51 -2.17 4.80
CA SER A 95 1.97 -2.26 4.74
C SER A 95 2.51 -3.51 5.44
N TYR A 96 1.67 -4.46 5.85
CA TYR A 96 2.09 -5.71 6.49
C TYR A 96 1.10 -6.82 6.13
N TYR A 97 1.41 -7.64 5.13
CA TYR A 97 0.48 -8.68 4.69
C TYR A 97 0.59 -9.88 5.62
N GLU A 98 -0.49 -10.23 6.32
CA GLU A 98 -0.57 -11.48 7.07
C GLU A 98 -0.68 -12.65 6.08
N THR A 99 0.38 -13.44 5.96
CA THR A 99 0.31 -14.81 5.43
C THR A 99 0.05 -15.79 6.58
N PRO A 100 -0.43 -17.01 6.31
CA PRO A 100 -0.60 -18.02 7.36
C PRO A 100 0.67 -18.29 8.18
N GLU A 101 1.86 -18.05 7.62
CA GLU A 101 3.14 -18.27 8.28
C GLU A 101 3.87 -16.98 8.73
N LEU A 102 3.64 -15.82 8.11
CA LEU A 102 4.45 -14.62 8.35
C LEU A 102 3.71 -13.29 8.09
N VAL A 103 4.09 -12.25 8.82
CA VAL A 103 3.74 -10.86 8.51
C VAL A 103 4.76 -10.28 7.52
N PHE A 104 4.34 -10.04 6.28
CA PHE A 104 5.21 -9.52 5.21
C PHE A 104 5.27 -8.00 5.18
N ASN A 105 6.44 -7.43 5.46
CA ASN A 105 6.72 -5.99 5.31
C ASN A 105 7.14 -5.67 3.86
N PRO A 106 6.35 -4.92 3.07
CA PRO A 106 6.65 -4.56 1.69
C PRO A 106 7.55 -3.30 1.64
N ILE A 107 8.39 -3.06 2.64
CA ILE A 107 9.30 -1.91 2.67
C ILE A 107 10.72 -2.43 2.94
N VAL A 108 11.60 -2.17 1.98
CA VAL A 108 13.04 -2.39 2.11
C VAL A 108 13.74 -1.04 2.08
N LEU A 109 14.48 -0.74 3.14
CA LEU A 109 15.23 0.50 3.31
C LEU A 109 16.74 0.19 3.32
N ILE A 110 17.44 0.62 2.28
CA ILE A 110 18.88 0.42 2.12
C ILE A 110 19.60 1.53 2.89
N ASP A 111 20.39 1.17 3.91
CA ASP A 111 21.26 2.13 4.63
C ASP A 111 22.45 2.52 3.76
N ILE A 112 22.70 3.80 3.61
CA ILE A 112 23.88 4.29 2.89
C ILE A 112 24.92 4.92 3.82
N THR A 113 24.51 5.32 5.03
CA THR A 113 25.39 5.91 6.03
C THR A 113 24.73 5.91 7.41
N ASN A 114 25.51 5.63 8.46
CA ASN A 114 25.06 5.88 9.84
C ASN A 114 25.48 7.26 10.36
N ALA A 115 26.16 8.09 9.55
CA ALA A 115 26.55 9.44 9.92
C ALA A 115 25.30 10.29 10.14
N CYS A 116 25.25 11.01 11.25
CA CYS A 116 24.13 11.87 11.61
C CYS A 116 24.63 12.97 12.54
N THR A 117 24.12 14.19 12.38
CA THR A 117 24.42 15.30 13.30
C THR A 117 23.60 15.22 14.59
N GLU A 118 22.55 14.40 14.59
CA GLU A 118 21.59 14.29 15.69
C GLU A 118 21.81 13.07 16.57
N ARG A 119 21.28 13.13 17.80
CA ARG A 119 21.27 12.04 18.78
C ARG A 119 19.88 11.80 19.34
N CYS A 120 18.94 11.56 18.43
CA CYS A 120 17.53 11.36 18.77
C CYS A 120 17.36 10.18 19.73
N SER A 121 16.56 10.37 20.79
CA SER A 121 16.27 9.34 21.81
C SER A 121 15.62 8.07 21.25
N ASN A 122 14.91 8.18 20.13
CA ASN A 122 14.20 7.08 19.45
C ASN A 122 14.76 6.77 18.06
N CYS A 123 16.08 6.95 17.86
CA CYS A 123 16.71 6.60 16.58
C CYS A 123 16.67 5.08 16.35
N THR A 124 15.85 4.61 15.40
CA THR A 124 15.72 3.19 15.05
C THR A 124 16.99 2.58 14.44
N ARG A 125 17.95 3.42 14.04
CA ARG A 125 19.27 3.03 13.50
C ARG A 125 20.40 3.19 14.52
N PHE A 126 20.08 3.69 15.71
CA PHE A 126 21.03 3.96 16.78
C PHE A 126 22.23 4.80 16.31
N CYS A 127 21.98 5.77 15.42
CA CYS A 127 23.01 6.61 14.79
C CYS A 127 23.94 7.29 15.81
N GLY A 128 23.35 7.82 16.89
CA GLY A 128 24.10 8.47 17.98
C GLY A 128 24.96 7.53 18.84
N ASN A 129 24.86 6.21 18.67
CA ASN A 129 25.62 5.21 19.41
C ASN A 129 26.79 4.62 18.62
N HIS A 130 26.86 4.84 17.30
CA HIS A 130 27.98 4.35 16.49
C HIS A 130 29.24 5.14 16.79
N LYS A 131 30.35 4.44 17.01
CA LYS A 131 31.66 5.05 17.30
C LYS A 131 32.31 5.67 16.06
N LYS A 132 32.00 5.15 14.87
CA LYS A 132 32.60 5.57 13.60
C LYS A 132 31.51 5.69 12.54
N PRO A 133 31.51 6.78 11.75
CA PRO A 133 30.64 6.88 10.60
C PRO A 133 31.04 5.84 9.55
N PHE A 134 30.03 5.26 8.91
CA PHE A 134 30.09 4.38 7.76
C PHE A 134 29.54 5.14 6.55
N PHE A 135 30.17 4.95 5.40
CA PHE A 135 29.70 5.44 4.11
C PHE A 135 29.78 4.26 3.13
N MET A 136 28.64 3.87 2.58
CA MET A 136 28.54 2.75 1.65
C MET A 136 29.24 3.07 0.33
N ASP A 137 29.97 2.11 -0.26
CA ASP A 137 30.47 2.31 -1.61
C ASP A 137 29.36 2.13 -2.65
N PHE A 138 29.43 2.87 -3.76
CA PHE A 138 28.40 2.84 -4.79
C PHE A 138 28.16 1.45 -5.40
N GLU A 139 29.20 0.63 -5.56
CA GLU A 139 29.04 -0.71 -6.14
C GLU A 139 28.26 -1.64 -5.21
N THR A 140 28.46 -1.53 -3.90
CA THR A 140 27.64 -2.23 -2.90
C THR A 140 26.19 -1.73 -2.93
N PHE A 141 25.97 -0.42 -3.01
CA PHE A 141 24.63 0.13 -3.15
C PHE A 141 23.93 -0.40 -4.41
N LYS A 142 24.62 -0.38 -5.55
CA LYS A 142 24.14 -0.90 -6.82
C LYS A 142 23.73 -2.36 -6.73
N ARG A 143 24.56 -3.23 -6.13
CA ARG A 143 24.22 -4.64 -5.92
C ARG A 143 22.98 -4.81 -5.04
N ALA A 144 22.84 -4.01 -3.98
CA ALA A 144 21.67 -4.06 -3.11
C ALA A 144 20.39 -3.67 -3.86
N VAL A 145 20.41 -2.56 -4.61
CA VAL A 145 19.28 -2.11 -5.43
C VAL A 145 18.92 -3.14 -6.50
N ASP A 146 19.91 -3.65 -7.24
CA ASP A 146 19.69 -4.64 -8.31
C ASP A 146 19.12 -5.97 -7.77
N SER A 147 19.52 -6.37 -6.54
CA SER A 147 19.00 -7.59 -5.91
C SER A 147 17.51 -7.53 -5.55
N MET A 148 16.90 -6.34 -5.60
CA MET A 148 15.48 -6.14 -5.33
C MET A 148 14.60 -6.26 -6.59
N GLU A 149 15.15 -6.64 -7.75
CA GLU A 149 14.38 -6.79 -8.98
C GLU A 149 13.18 -7.73 -8.77
N GLY A 150 11.98 -7.28 -9.13
CA GLY A 150 10.74 -8.03 -8.92
C GLY A 150 10.14 -7.95 -7.50
N PHE A 151 10.76 -7.24 -6.56
CA PHE A 151 10.18 -7.04 -5.23
C PHE A 151 8.86 -6.24 -5.33
N PRO A 152 7.75 -6.74 -4.75
CA PRO A 152 6.43 -6.14 -4.93
C PRO A 152 6.19 -4.88 -4.08
N GLY A 153 7.17 -4.51 -3.25
CA GLY A 153 7.04 -3.42 -2.28
C GLY A 153 7.88 -2.18 -2.63
N LEU A 154 7.94 -1.27 -1.66
CA LEU A 154 8.78 -0.08 -1.71
C LEU A 154 10.25 -0.46 -1.47
N VAL A 155 11.09 -0.17 -2.45
CA VAL A 155 12.55 -0.12 -2.28
C VAL A 155 12.93 1.36 -2.13
N ALA A 156 13.54 1.71 -1.01
CA ALA A 156 13.95 3.08 -0.74
C ALA A 156 15.31 3.15 -0.03
N LEU A 157 15.89 4.34 -0.05
CA LEU A 157 17.15 4.65 0.61
C LEU A 157 16.89 5.31 1.96
N ILE A 158 17.71 4.98 2.96
CA ILE A 158 17.72 5.60 4.28
C ILE A 158 19.17 5.73 4.78
N GLY A 159 19.34 6.35 5.94
CA GLY A 159 20.59 6.47 6.67
C GLY A 159 20.36 7.20 7.98
N GLY A 160 21.43 7.64 8.63
CA GLY A 160 21.37 8.64 9.69
C GLY A 160 20.83 9.95 9.16
N GLU A 161 21.71 10.80 8.67
CA GLU A 161 21.37 11.86 7.71
C GLU A 161 21.92 11.44 6.33
N PRO A 162 21.08 10.88 5.44
CA PRO A 162 21.51 10.39 4.14
C PRO A 162 22.28 11.40 3.30
N THR A 163 21.96 12.69 3.40
CA THR A 163 22.60 13.73 2.59
C THR A 163 24.05 14.01 3.02
N LEU A 164 24.51 13.46 4.15
CA LEU A 164 25.92 13.50 4.53
C LEU A 164 26.80 12.53 3.73
N HIS A 165 26.21 11.59 2.99
CA HIS A 165 26.97 10.72 2.11
C HIS A 165 27.56 11.52 0.93
N PRO A 166 28.88 11.47 0.67
CA PRO A 166 29.51 12.26 -0.41
C PRO A 166 28.94 11.99 -1.80
N GLU A 167 28.41 10.78 -2.01
CA GLU A 167 27.82 10.34 -3.28
C GLU A 167 26.28 10.28 -3.25
N PHE A 168 25.62 11.00 -2.34
CA PHE A 168 24.16 10.91 -2.15
C PHE A 168 23.36 11.10 -3.46
N GLU A 169 23.72 12.08 -4.28
CA GLU A 169 23.04 12.35 -5.56
C GLU A 169 23.17 11.16 -6.53
N ARG A 170 24.38 10.60 -6.66
CA ARG A 170 24.66 9.43 -7.50
C ARG A 170 23.80 8.22 -7.09
N PHE A 171 23.58 8.04 -5.79
CA PHE A 171 22.76 6.95 -5.26
C PHE A 171 21.28 7.17 -5.59
N MET A 172 20.79 8.40 -5.40
CA MET A 172 19.41 8.78 -5.72
C MET A 172 19.11 8.64 -7.21
N GLU A 173 20.01 9.07 -8.07
CA GLU A 173 19.90 8.89 -9.53
C GLU A 173 19.78 7.41 -9.88
N TYR A 174 20.70 6.57 -9.39
CA TYR A 174 20.65 5.13 -9.66
C TYR A 174 19.35 4.48 -9.18
N LEU A 175 18.94 4.78 -7.94
CA LEU A 175 17.70 4.26 -7.39
C LEU A 175 16.49 4.65 -8.24
N GLN A 176 16.40 5.90 -8.70
CA GLN A 176 15.31 6.39 -9.54
C GLN A 176 15.26 5.68 -10.90
N THR A 177 16.40 5.32 -11.48
CA THR A 177 16.41 4.56 -12.75
C THR A 177 15.84 3.15 -12.62
N ARG A 178 15.91 2.54 -11.43
CA ARG A 178 15.43 1.18 -11.16
C ARG A 178 14.01 1.17 -10.59
N TYR A 179 13.73 2.10 -9.69
CA TYR A 179 12.48 2.22 -8.95
C TYR A 179 11.97 3.67 -9.02
N PRO A 180 11.44 4.10 -10.17
CA PRO A 180 10.94 5.45 -10.34
C PRO A 180 9.79 5.73 -9.39
N ARG A 181 9.73 6.96 -8.87
CA ARG A 181 8.69 7.39 -7.96
C ARG A 181 7.34 7.35 -8.66
N GLN A 182 6.48 6.41 -8.27
CA GLN A 182 5.09 6.39 -8.72
C GLN A 182 4.34 7.58 -8.10
N ASP A 183 3.60 8.31 -8.92
CA ASP A 183 2.98 9.59 -8.56
C ASP A 183 2.25 9.53 -7.21
N ARG A 184 2.65 10.41 -6.29
CA ARG A 184 1.84 10.69 -5.10
C ARG A 184 0.57 11.37 -5.59
N GLN A 185 -0.60 10.73 -5.45
CA GLN A 185 -1.84 11.49 -5.33
C GLN A 185 -1.61 12.53 -4.25
N LYS A 186 -1.54 13.80 -4.66
CA LYS A 186 -1.37 14.96 -3.77
C LYS A 186 -2.42 14.80 -2.67
N ARG A 187 -1.94 14.75 -1.42
CA ARG A 187 -2.81 14.80 -0.24
C ARG A 187 -3.53 16.14 -0.20
#